data_AF-A0A1F1KG84-F1
#
_entry.id   AF-A0A1F1KG84-F1
#
_cell.length_a   1.000
_cell.length_b   1.000
_cell.length_c   1.000
_cell.angle_alpha   90.00
_cell.angle_beta   90.00
_cell.angle_gamma   90.00
#
_symmetry.space_group_name_H-M   'P 1'
#
loop_
_entity.id
_entity.type
_entity.pdbx_description
1 polymer ?
#
loop_
_entity_poly.entity_id
_entity_poly.type
_entity_poly.pdbx_seq_one_letter_code
_entity_poly.pdbx_strand_id
1 'polypeptide(L)'
;MTETSDPATGERQPERVRRRSSTPPDDRPVSDALLKRITRYSGTLSTEAVRALEQELPFFAELSADQRAEIQLIIQSAVRDFVTWVRNPEAPHTDTIAGFKLLPKGVGQGLTLQQTVQLVRSTLEYFELVMPRITHNERQRGLMIAAVLKFGRELGFTAASVYAAAAENRGAWDTRMEAMIVDAVVRGDRHADLISGASALNWDPTTAATVIIGTPREDLGLASVPAVHRAAVSSDRHALAVVQGARLVVILSGELESSASIPPSVLDAFSSDAPVVHGHTVGSLVEAPDSAAEALSGA
;
A
#
# COMPACT_ATOMS: atom_id res chain seq x y z
N MET A 1 81.60 -52.05 -9.94
CA MET A 1 81.66 -51.20 -8.74
C MET A 1 82.01 -49.80 -9.23
N THR A 2 81.14 -48.80 -9.22
CA THR A 2 79.88 -48.62 -8.49
C THR A 2 79.09 -47.54 -9.22
N GLU A 3 77.78 -47.72 -9.30
CA GLU A 3 76.79 -46.93 -10.04
C GLU A 3 76.04 -45.97 -9.08
N THR A 4 75.36 -44.98 -9.65
CA THR A 4 74.13 -44.31 -9.13
C THR A 4 74.35 -43.10 -8.20
N SER A 5 73.60 -41.98 -8.24
CA SER A 5 72.74 -41.24 -9.18
C SER A 5 72.32 -39.94 -8.43
N ASP A 6 71.89 -38.95 -9.21
CA ASP A 6 71.39 -37.59 -8.89
C ASP A 6 70.27 -37.47 -7.80
N PRO A 7 70.01 -36.26 -7.24
CA PRO A 7 69.12 -36.03 -6.11
C PRO A 7 67.66 -35.85 -6.56
N ALA A 8 66.75 -36.60 -5.92
CA ALA A 8 65.31 -36.44 -6.09
C ALA A 8 64.75 -35.33 -5.20
N THR A 9 64.09 -34.38 -5.86
CA THR A 9 62.99 -33.50 -5.45
C THR A 9 62.33 -33.87 -4.10
N GLY A 10 62.41 -32.95 -3.13
CA GLY A 10 61.67 -33.04 -1.87
C GLY A 10 60.16 -32.84 -2.09
N GLU A 11 59.40 -33.92 -2.00
CA GLU A 11 57.94 -33.88 -1.90
C GLU A 11 57.54 -33.32 -0.52
N ARG A 12 57.00 -32.09 -0.50
CA ARG A 12 56.30 -31.57 0.67
C ARG A 12 54.96 -32.30 0.80
N GLN A 13 54.84 -33.09 1.85
CA GLN A 13 53.59 -33.71 2.31
C GLN A 13 52.54 -32.59 2.54
N PRO A 14 51.32 -32.68 1.97
CA PRO A 14 50.32 -31.64 2.18
C PRO A 14 49.86 -31.69 3.63
N GLU A 15 50.08 -30.59 4.33
CA GLU A 15 49.59 -30.31 5.67
C GLU A 15 48.08 -30.58 5.71
N ARG A 16 47.68 -31.61 6.46
CA ARG A 16 46.28 -31.96 6.70
C ARG A 16 45.63 -30.78 7.43
N VAL A 17 45.04 -29.87 6.66
CA VAL A 17 44.11 -28.86 7.16
C VAL A 17 43.05 -29.62 7.96
N ARG A 18 43.09 -29.49 9.30
CA ARG A 18 42.01 -29.94 10.18
C ARG A 18 40.75 -29.24 9.67
N ARG A 19 39.94 -29.96 8.89
CA ARG A 19 38.56 -29.56 8.60
C ARG A 19 37.92 -29.30 9.94
N ARG A 20 37.67 -28.02 10.26
CA ARG A 20 36.72 -27.65 11.31
C ARG A 20 35.46 -28.43 10.96
N SER A 21 35.06 -29.36 11.83
CA SER A 21 33.76 -29.98 11.74
C SER A 21 32.74 -28.86 11.78
N SER A 22 32.20 -28.49 10.62
CA SER A 22 31.04 -27.62 10.53
C SER A 22 29.88 -28.43 11.09
N THR A 23 29.63 -28.28 12.40
CA THR A 23 28.37 -28.68 12.99
C THR A 23 27.27 -28.07 12.12
N PRO A 24 26.31 -28.86 11.60
CA PRO A 24 25.18 -28.32 10.86
C PRO A 24 24.51 -27.20 11.67
N PRO A 25 23.97 -26.14 11.04
CA PRO A 25 23.14 -25.19 11.75
C PRO A 25 22.06 -25.98 12.51
N ASP A 26 22.02 -25.76 13.81
CA ASP A 26 21.09 -26.43 14.68
C ASP A 26 19.72 -25.75 14.55
N ASP A 27 18.86 -26.35 13.72
CA ASP A 27 17.52 -25.85 13.36
C ASP A 27 16.46 -25.98 14.48
N ARG A 28 16.87 -26.33 15.71
CA ARG A 28 15.91 -26.46 16.83
C ARG A 28 15.27 -25.10 17.15
N PRO A 29 13.93 -25.07 17.37
CA PRO A 29 13.19 -23.83 17.62
C PRO A 29 13.56 -23.16 18.94
N VAL A 30 13.12 -21.91 19.08
CA VAL A 30 13.26 -21.09 20.28
C VAL A 30 12.64 -21.81 21.48
N SER A 31 13.32 -21.84 22.63
CA SER A 31 12.85 -22.64 23.76
C SER A 31 11.57 -22.07 24.37
N ASP A 32 10.64 -22.95 24.72
CA ASP A 32 9.38 -22.59 25.38
C ASP A 32 9.57 -21.84 26.70
N ALA A 33 10.65 -22.14 27.43
CA ALA A 33 11.00 -21.44 28.65
C ALA A 33 11.36 -19.97 28.39
N LEU A 34 12.07 -19.68 27.29
CA LEU A 34 12.40 -18.31 26.88
C LEU A 34 11.13 -17.56 26.48
N LEU A 35 10.27 -18.20 25.69
CA LEU A 35 8.99 -17.61 25.27
C LEU A 35 8.07 -17.30 26.46
N LYS A 36 7.89 -18.24 27.39
CA LYS A 36 7.11 -18.01 28.62
C LYS A 36 7.67 -16.87 29.46
N ARG A 37 9.01 -16.73 29.47
CA ARG A 37 9.68 -15.64 30.16
C ARG A 37 9.39 -14.30 29.49
N ILE A 38 9.50 -14.19 28.16
CA ILE A 38 9.14 -12.98 27.40
C ILE A 38 7.69 -12.57 27.68
N THR A 39 6.75 -13.53 27.67
CA THR A 39 5.35 -13.27 28.01
C THR A 39 5.20 -12.70 29.42
N ARG A 40 5.88 -13.28 30.41
CA ARG A 40 5.82 -12.81 31.81
C ARG A 40 6.39 -11.40 31.96
N TYR A 41 7.46 -11.06 31.24
CA TYR A 41 8.09 -9.73 31.27
C TYR A 41 7.45 -8.71 30.30
N SER A 42 6.40 -9.08 29.57
CA SER A 42 5.76 -8.21 28.57
C SER A 42 5.33 -6.84 29.10
N GLY A 43 4.83 -6.77 30.35
CA GLY A 43 4.45 -5.50 30.97
C GLY A 43 5.64 -4.59 31.32
N THR A 44 6.76 -5.17 31.74
CA THR A 44 8.00 -4.42 31.96
C THR A 44 8.56 -3.93 30.63
N LEU A 45 8.61 -4.81 29.63
CA LEU A 45 9.07 -4.48 28.28
C LEU A 45 8.23 -3.38 27.63
N SER A 46 6.90 -3.39 27.82
CA SER A 46 6.04 -2.33 27.29
C SER A 46 6.24 -1.00 28.02
N THR A 47 6.45 -1.03 29.35
CA THR A 47 6.76 0.19 30.13
C THR A 47 8.07 0.82 29.68
N GLU A 48 9.11 0.00 29.49
CA GLU A 48 10.41 0.48 29.03
C GLU A 48 10.36 0.95 27.56
N ALA A 49 9.60 0.27 26.69
CA ALA A 49 9.37 0.73 25.32
C ALA A 49 8.71 2.11 25.29
N VAL A 50 7.67 2.33 26.10
CA VAL A 50 7.00 3.64 26.22
C VAL A 50 7.97 4.74 26.66
N ARG A 51 8.89 4.43 27.60
CA ARG A 51 9.93 5.39 28.00
C ARG A 51 10.91 5.70 26.87
N ALA A 52 11.28 4.69 26.07
CA ALA A 52 12.12 4.90 24.89
C ALA A 52 11.40 5.79 23.85
N LEU A 53 10.12 5.51 23.58
CA LEU A 53 9.30 6.34 22.69
C LEU A 53 9.20 7.80 23.17
N GLU A 54 9.01 8.03 24.47
CA GLU A 54 8.98 9.38 25.06
C GLU A 54 10.32 10.14 24.89
N GLN A 55 11.44 9.42 24.86
CA GLN A 55 12.77 10.02 24.64
C GLN A 55 13.07 10.27 23.17
N GLU A 56 12.61 9.40 22.27
CA GLU A 56 12.95 9.42 20.85
C GLU A 56 11.98 10.24 19.99
N LEU A 57 10.70 10.28 20.37
CA LEU A 57 9.62 10.86 19.56
C LEU A 57 9.06 12.12 20.23
N PRO A 58 9.36 13.33 19.71
CA PRO A 58 8.92 14.58 20.33
C PRO A 58 7.40 14.67 20.56
N PHE A 59 6.60 14.20 19.60
CA PHE A 59 5.13 14.23 19.71
C PHE A 59 4.59 13.28 20.78
N PHE A 60 5.36 12.25 21.17
CA PHE A 60 4.90 11.28 22.16
C PHE A 60 4.78 11.94 23.55
N ALA A 61 5.66 12.90 23.85
CA ALA A 61 5.62 13.69 25.06
C ALA A 61 4.40 14.64 25.14
N GLU A 62 3.72 14.89 24.03
CA GLU A 62 2.51 15.72 23.95
C GLU A 62 1.23 14.90 24.15
N LEU A 63 1.32 13.56 24.11
CA LEU A 63 0.16 12.68 24.27
C LEU A 63 -0.38 12.72 25.71
N SER A 64 -1.71 12.60 25.82
CA SER A 64 -2.39 12.48 27.10
C SER A 64 -2.01 11.16 27.81
N ALA A 65 -2.23 11.11 29.13
CA ALA A 65 -1.98 9.88 29.90
C ALA A 65 -2.78 8.68 29.36
N ASP A 66 -4.02 8.90 28.94
CA ASP A 66 -4.90 7.86 28.39
C ASP A 66 -4.36 7.32 27.06
N GLN A 67 -3.90 8.21 26.16
CA GLN A 67 -3.29 7.82 24.88
C GLN A 67 -2.01 7.01 25.10
N ARG A 68 -1.15 7.42 26.05
CA ARG A 68 0.08 6.67 26.38
C ARG A 68 -0.24 5.30 26.97
N ALA A 69 -1.26 5.20 27.82
CA ALA A 69 -1.70 3.94 28.39
C ALA A 69 -2.25 2.99 27.32
N GLU A 70 -3.03 3.51 26.36
CA GLU A 70 -3.52 2.73 25.22
C GLU A 70 -2.35 2.20 24.37
N ILE A 71 -1.38 3.05 24.03
CA ILE A 71 -0.17 2.63 23.30
C ILE A 71 0.60 1.56 24.08
N GLN A 72 0.74 1.69 25.40
CA GLN A 72 1.40 0.69 26.23
C GLN A 72 0.70 -0.68 26.15
N LEU A 73 -0.64 -0.69 26.17
CA LEU A 73 -1.43 -1.92 26.04
C LEU A 73 -1.26 -2.57 24.66
N ILE A 74 -1.21 -1.76 23.61
CA ILE A 74 -0.95 -2.23 22.23
C ILE A 74 0.43 -2.87 22.15
N ILE A 75 1.47 -2.23 22.69
CA ILE A 75 2.84 -2.78 22.72
C ILE A 75 2.85 -4.10 23.50
N GLN A 76 2.18 -4.17 24.64
CA GLN A 76 2.08 -5.41 25.41
C GLN A 76 1.39 -6.53 24.62
N SER A 77 0.35 -6.20 23.84
CA SER A 77 -0.30 -7.16 22.96
C SER A 77 0.63 -7.62 21.85
N ALA A 78 1.37 -6.71 21.22
CA ALA A 78 2.34 -7.04 20.19
C ALA A 78 3.43 -8.01 20.69
N VAL A 79 3.86 -7.89 21.95
CA VAL A 79 4.81 -8.85 22.56
C VAL A 79 4.19 -10.25 22.69
N ARG A 80 2.90 -10.35 23.03
CA ARG A 80 2.20 -11.65 23.08
C ARG A 80 2.03 -12.25 21.69
N ASP A 81 1.65 -11.42 20.73
CA ASP A 81 1.50 -11.80 19.32
C ASP A 81 2.82 -12.30 18.75
N PHE A 82 3.93 -11.61 19.04
CA PHE A 82 5.28 -12.05 18.70
C PHE A 82 5.59 -13.42 19.28
N VAL A 83 5.33 -13.65 20.57
CA VAL A 83 5.59 -14.97 21.21
C VAL A 83 4.75 -16.07 20.55
N THR A 84 3.50 -15.79 20.20
CA THR A 84 2.65 -16.72 19.46
C THR A 84 3.20 -16.99 18.06
N TRP A 85 3.61 -15.94 17.35
CA TRP A 85 4.18 -16.04 16.01
C TRP A 85 5.48 -16.85 16.00
N VAL A 86 6.37 -16.67 16.98
CA VAL A 86 7.62 -17.46 17.08
C VAL A 86 7.35 -18.97 17.21
N ARG A 87 6.21 -19.37 17.79
CA ARG A 87 5.81 -20.79 17.89
C ARG A 87 5.40 -21.37 16.55
N ASN A 88 4.88 -20.55 15.63
CA ASN A 88 4.48 -20.98 14.30
C ASN A 88 4.68 -19.86 13.25
N PRO A 89 5.92 -19.61 12.79
CA PRO A 89 6.23 -18.51 11.87
C PRO A 89 5.63 -18.67 10.47
N GLU A 90 5.20 -19.88 10.11
CA GLU A 90 4.65 -20.24 8.80
C GLU A 90 3.10 -20.27 8.79
N ALA A 91 2.45 -19.99 9.93
CA ALA A 91 1.00 -19.87 9.98
C ALA A 91 0.49 -18.71 9.10
N PRO A 92 -0.68 -18.83 8.45
CA PRO A 92 -1.30 -17.73 7.72
C PRO A 92 -1.40 -16.47 8.60
N HIS A 93 -0.77 -15.38 8.16
CA HIS A 93 -0.49 -14.19 8.97
C HIS A 93 -1.74 -13.40 9.40
N THR A 94 -2.91 -13.76 8.87
CA THR A 94 -4.20 -13.10 9.10
C THR A 94 -4.65 -13.13 10.56
N ASP A 95 -4.21 -14.12 11.34
CA ASP A 95 -4.64 -14.33 12.73
C ASP A 95 -3.66 -13.75 13.78
N THR A 96 -2.39 -13.52 13.44
CA THR A 96 -1.35 -13.23 14.44
C THR A 96 -0.93 -11.77 14.49
N ILE A 97 -1.13 -10.99 13.43
CA ILE A 97 -0.75 -9.57 13.38
C ILE A 97 -1.98 -8.71 13.65
N ALA A 98 -2.56 -8.88 14.84
CA ALA A 98 -3.66 -8.03 15.32
C ALA A 98 -3.15 -6.61 15.68
N GLY A 99 -1.84 -6.44 15.93
CA GLY A 99 -1.22 -5.19 16.37
C GLY A 99 -1.57 -3.95 15.54
N PHE A 100 -1.69 -4.05 14.21
CA PHE A 100 -2.12 -2.92 13.37
C PHE A 100 -3.63 -2.66 13.40
N LYS A 101 -4.45 -3.69 13.64
CA LYS A 101 -5.90 -3.55 13.85
C LYS A 101 -6.24 -2.99 15.24
N LEU A 102 -5.27 -3.02 16.16
CA LEU A 102 -5.33 -2.51 17.53
C LEU A 102 -4.79 -1.09 17.68
N LEU A 103 -4.13 -0.52 16.66
CA LEU A 103 -3.85 0.92 16.64
C LEU A 103 -5.19 1.65 16.73
N PRO A 104 -5.29 2.74 17.52
CA PRO A 104 -6.56 3.40 17.77
C PRO A 104 -7.26 3.62 16.44
N LYS A 105 -8.42 2.96 16.24
CA LYS A 105 -9.23 3.17 15.04
C LYS A 105 -9.73 4.60 15.11
N GLY A 106 -8.97 5.55 14.58
CA GLY A 106 -9.33 6.93 14.75
C GLY A 106 -8.31 7.89 14.20
N VAL A 107 -8.58 8.32 12.97
CA VAL A 107 -8.39 9.70 12.48
C VAL A 107 -9.21 10.72 13.35
N GLY A 108 -9.53 10.38 14.61
CA GLY A 108 -10.31 11.17 15.56
C GLY A 108 -9.71 11.26 16.96
N GLN A 109 -8.55 10.65 17.24
CA GLN A 109 -7.85 10.77 18.54
C GLN A 109 -6.36 11.15 18.40
N GLY A 110 -6.06 12.14 17.54
CA GLY A 110 -4.85 12.97 17.67
C GLY A 110 -3.54 12.42 17.11
N LEU A 111 -3.48 11.18 16.60
CA LEU A 111 -2.28 10.66 15.92
C LEU A 111 -2.46 10.65 14.40
N THR A 112 -1.51 11.27 13.70
CA THR A 112 -1.37 11.18 12.24
C THR A 112 -0.82 9.81 11.84
N LEU A 113 -1.06 9.41 10.59
CA LEU A 113 -0.51 8.16 10.04
C LEU A 113 1.02 8.13 10.10
N GLN A 114 1.67 9.27 9.86
CA GLN A 114 3.13 9.40 9.96
C GLN A 114 3.62 9.12 11.39
N GLN A 115 2.94 9.68 12.39
CA GLN A 115 3.25 9.42 13.81
C GLN A 115 3.05 7.95 14.16
N THR A 116 1.99 7.31 13.65
CA THR A 116 1.74 5.88 13.82
C THR A 116 2.88 5.02 13.26
N VAL A 117 3.41 5.35 12.08
CA VAL A 117 4.58 4.66 11.51
C VAL A 117 5.83 4.86 12.36
N GLN A 118 6.05 6.07 12.88
CA GLN A 118 7.16 6.37 13.77
C GLN A 118 7.09 5.55 15.07
N LEU A 119 5.89 5.40 15.67
CA LEU A 119 5.70 4.56 16.86
C LEU A 119 6.09 3.12 16.61
N VAL A 120 5.60 2.53 15.51
CA VAL A 120 5.88 1.14 15.16
C VAL A 120 7.38 0.95 14.92
N ARG A 121 7.99 1.87 14.16
CA ARG A 121 9.43 1.82 13.87
C ARG A 121 10.27 1.87 15.15
N SER A 122 10.10 2.91 15.98
CA SER A 122 10.87 3.05 17.22
C SER A 122 10.61 1.92 18.21
N THR A 123 9.38 1.39 18.26
CA THR A 123 9.08 0.22 19.09
C THR A 123 9.85 -1.02 18.62
N LEU A 124 9.93 -1.27 17.31
CA LEU A 124 10.71 -2.37 16.75
C LEU A 124 12.22 -2.18 17.01
N GLU A 125 12.74 -0.96 16.81
CA GLU A 125 14.14 -0.62 17.11
C GLU A 125 14.47 -0.87 18.59
N TYR A 126 13.57 -0.48 19.50
CA TYR A 126 13.68 -0.81 20.93
C TYR A 126 13.77 -2.32 21.18
N PHE A 127 12.88 -3.12 20.58
CA PHE A 127 12.90 -4.58 20.75
C PHE A 127 14.14 -5.22 20.13
N GLU A 128 14.63 -4.71 19.00
CA GLU A 128 15.90 -5.16 18.40
C GLU A 128 17.07 -4.98 19.38
N LEU A 129 17.10 -3.88 20.14
CA LEU A 129 18.14 -3.60 21.14
C LEU A 129 17.99 -4.45 22.43
N VAL A 130 16.76 -4.71 22.86
CA VAL A 130 16.48 -5.36 24.16
C VAL A 130 16.43 -6.89 24.06
N MET A 131 15.93 -7.45 22.96
CA MET A 131 15.82 -8.90 22.79
C MET A 131 17.16 -9.66 22.93
N PRO A 132 18.30 -9.14 22.43
CA PRO A 132 19.61 -9.76 22.68
C PRO A 132 19.97 -9.87 24.17
N ARG A 133 19.58 -8.86 24.98
CA ARG A 133 19.94 -8.76 26.40
C ARG A 133 19.20 -9.76 27.27
N ILE A 134 18.00 -10.17 26.85
CA ILE A 134 17.21 -11.17 27.58
C ILE A 134 17.62 -12.61 27.23
N THR A 135 18.50 -12.83 26.25
CA THR A 135 19.00 -14.17 25.88
C THR A 135 20.27 -14.52 26.65
N HIS A 136 20.45 -15.81 27.00
CA HIS A 136 21.58 -16.23 27.84
C HIS A 136 22.78 -16.76 27.04
N ASN A 137 22.60 -17.07 25.76
CA ASN A 137 23.68 -17.58 24.92
C ASN A 137 23.61 -16.98 23.50
N GLU A 138 24.75 -16.99 22.82
CA GLU A 138 24.93 -16.38 21.50
C GLU A 138 23.98 -16.96 20.44
N ARG A 139 23.62 -18.23 20.57
CA ARG A 139 22.67 -18.89 19.67
C ARG A 139 21.25 -18.35 19.84
N GLN A 140 20.76 -18.28 21.08
CA GLN A 140 19.45 -17.72 21.41
C GLN A 140 19.37 -16.26 20.99
N ARG A 141 20.47 -15.52 21.13
CA ARG A 141 20.60 -14.15 20.65
C ARG A 141 20.37 -14.06 19.15
N GLY A 142 21.11 -14.83 18.36
CA GLY A 142 20.96 -14.85 16.90
C GLY A 142 19.55 -15.22 16.45
N LEU A 143 18.95 -16.24 17.08
CA LEU A 143 17.57 -16.65 16.79
C LEU A 143 16.55 -15.55 17.14
N MET A 144 16.74 -14.83 18.24
CA MET A 144 15.85 -13.73 18.63
C MET A 144 15.98 -12.50 17.75
N ILE A 145 17.19 -12.11 17.36
CA ILE A 145 17.37 -11.02 16.41
C ILE A 145 16.69 -11.38 15.09
N ALA A 146 16.94 -12.58 14.56
CA ALA A 146 16.30 -13.03 13.32
C ALA A 146 14.76 -13.07 13.42
N ALA A 147 14.23 -13.53 14.56
CA ALA A 147 12.79 -13.56 14.81
C ALA A 147 12.17 -12.15 14.85
N VAL A 148 12.79 -11.20 15.58
CA VAL A 148 12.31 -9.81 15.66
C VAL A 148 12.34 -9.16 14.28
N LEU A 149 13.41 -9.34 13.51
CA LEU A 149 13.53 -8.77 12.17
C LEU A 149 12.51 -9.37 11.19
N LYS A 150 12.29 -10.70 11.21
CA LYS A 150 11.26 -11.35 10.37
C LYS A 150 9.87 -10.86 10.79
N PHE A 151 9.55 -10.82 12.08
CA PHE A 151 8.27 -10.31 12.58
C PHE A 151 8.04 -8.84 12.22
N GLY A 152 9.06 -7.99 12.39
CA GLY A 152 9.00 -6.57 12.02
C GLY A 152 8.77 -6.36 10.52
N ARG A 153 9.36 -7.20 9.66
CA ARG A 153 9.10 -7.18 8.22
C ARG A 153 7.66 -7.56 7.88
N GLU A 154 7.11 -8.62 8.48
CA GLU A 154 5.71 -9.01 8.27
C GLU A 154 4.75 -7.92 8.74
N LEU A 155 5.07 -7.27 9.86
CA LEU A 155 4.33 -6.13 10.40
C LEU A 155 4.36 -4.95 9.42
N GLY A 156 5.51 -4.66 8.82
CA GLY A 156 5.68 -3.63 7.80
C GLY A 156 4.88 -3.89 6.52
N PHE A 157 4.88 -5.11 6.00
CA PHE A 157 4.07 -5.47 4.82
C PHE A 157 2.58 -5.41 5.12
N THR A 158 2.15 -5.85 6.31
CA THR A 158 0.75 -5.74 6.74
C THR A 158 0.31 -4.26 6.76
N ALA A 159 1.16 -3.37 7.29
CA ALA A 159 0.91 -1.93 7.26
C ALA A 159 0.81 -1.40 5.82
N ALA A 160 1.75 -1.78 4.96
CA ALA A 160 1.75 -1.40 3.55
C ALA A 160 0.48 -1.86 2.81
N SER A 161 -0.03 -3.07 3.09
CA SER A 161 -1.29 -3.55 2.52
C SER A 161 -2.50 -2.72 2.96
N VAL A 162 -2.55 -2.26 4.22
CA VAL A 162 -3.61 -1.35 4.69
C VAL A 162 -3.51 0.00 3.98
N TYR A 163 -2.31 0.52 3.75
CA TYR A 163 -2.10 1.75 2.99
C TYR A 163 -2.49 1.61 1.53
N ALA A 164 -2.11 0.51 0.88
CA ALA A 164 -2.51 0.20 -0.48
C ALA A 164 -4.04 0.14 -0.60
N ALA A 165 -4.71 -0.59 0.30
CA ALA A 165 -6.16 -0.68 0.34
C ALA A 165 -6.84 0.68 0.60
N ALA A 166 -6.26 1.52 1.47
CA ALA A 166 -6.78 2.87 1.71
C ALA A 166 -6.61 3.80 0.50
N ALA A 167 -5.49 3.68 -0.22
CA ALA A 167 -5.26 4.42 -1.46
C ALA A 167 -6.17 3.94 -2.60
N GLU A 168 -6.36 2.64 -2.75
CA GLU A 168 -7.32 2.02 -3.68
C GLU A 168 -8.75 2.45 -3.38
N ASN A 169 -9.16 2.47 -2.12
CA ASN A 169 -10.50 2.90 -1.70
C ASN A 169 -10.77 4.38 -2.00
N ARG A 170 -9.75 5.25 -1.94
CA ARG A 170 -9.91 6.64 -2.38
C ARG A 170 -10.14 6.72 -3.88
N GLY A 171 -9.37 5.97 -4.68
CA GLY A 171 -9.63 5.87 -6.13
C GLY A 171 -11.03 5.29 -6.44
N ALA A 172 -11.52 4.36 -5.62
CA ALA A 172 -12.86 3.80 -5.77
C ALA A 172 -13.98 4.78 -5.37
N TRP A 173 -13.72 5.69 -4.41
CA TRP A 173 -14.65 6.76 -4.05
C TRP A 173 -14.75 7.82 -5.15
N ASP A 174 -13.60 8.23 -5.72
CA ASP A 174 -13.56 9.14 -6.86
C ASP A 174 -14.29 8.53 -8.07
N THR A 175 -13.99 7.28 -8.42
CA THR A 175 -14.65 6.54 -9.51
C THR A 175 -16.17 6.44 -9.29
N ARG A 176 -16.63 6.28 -8.04
CA ARG A 176 -18.07 6.20 -7.74
C ARG A 176 -18.75 7.56 -7.88
N MET A 177 -18.12 8.63 -7.39
CA MET A 177 -18.63 10.00 -7.58
C MET A 177 -18.66 10.38 -9.05
N GLU A 178 -17.60 10.05 -9.78
CA GLU A 178 -17.49 10.24 -11.22
C GLU A 178 -18.60 9.51 -11.97
N ALA A 179 -18.82 8.22 -11.68
CA ALA A 179 -19.90 7.44 -12.27
C ALA A 179 -21.28 8.05 -11.99
N MET A 180 -21.52 8.59 -10.78
CA MET A 180 -22.78 9.27 -10.45
C MET A 180 -22.97 10.56 -11.24
N ILE A 181 -21.91 11.35 -11.46
CA ILE A 181 -21.97 12.58 -12.25
C ILE A 181 -22.23 12.26 -13.72
N VAL A 182 -21.52 11.29 -14.29
CA VAL A 182 -21.73 10.91 -15.69
C VAL A 182 -23.11 10.29 -15.89
N ASP A 183 -23.59 9.46 -14.97
CA ASP A 183 -24.96 8.91 -15.04
C ASP A 183 -26.03 10.02 -14.98
N ALA A 184 -25.87 10.99 -14.07
CA ALA A 184 -26.75 12.14 -14.00
C ALA A 184 -26.78 12.94 -15.31
N VAL A 185 -25.61 13.19 -15.92
CA VAL A 185 -25.50 13.86 -17.23
C VAL A 185 -26.22 13.06 -18.32
N VAL A 186 -25.98 11.75 -18.39
CA VAL A 186 -26.62 10.84 -19.38
C VAL A 186 -28.15 10.80 -19.21
N ARG A 187 -28.66 10.91 -17.98
CA ARG A 187 -30.11 10.93 -17.70
C ARG A 187 -30.78 12.28 -17.95
N GLY A 188 -30.02 13.34 -18.19
CA GLY A 188 -30.58 14.67 -18.40
C GLY A 188 -30.63 15.56 -17.16
N ASP A 189 -30.01 15.16 -16.05
CA ASP A 189 -30.06 15.90 -14.79
C ASP A 189 -29.24 17.20 -14.89
N ARG A 190 -29.77 18.31 -14.32
CA ARG A 190 -29.11 19.63 -14.30
C ARG A 190 -29.07 20.26 -12.90
N HIS A 191 -28.76 19.45 -11.89
CA HIS A 191 -28.83 19.85 -10.48
C HIS A 191 -27.51 20.46 -9.97
N ALA A 192 -27.59 21.28 -8.93
CA ALA A 192 -26.42 21.88 -8.26
C ALA A 192 -25.42 20.82 -7.73
N ASP A 193 -25.90 19.60 -7.44
CA ASP A 193 -25.08 18.48 -6.99
C ASP A 193 -24.02 18.07 -8.03
N LEU A 194 -24.26 18.31 -9.33
CA LEU A 194 -23.26 18.08 -10.40
C LEU A 194 -22.06 19.01 -10.26
N ILE A 195 -22.33 20.29 -9.96
CA ILE A 195 -21.29 21.31 -9.78
C ILE A 195 -20.45 20.98 -8.54
N SER A 196 -21.12 20.66 -7.43
CA SER A 196 -20.44 20.29 -6.18
C SER A 196 -19.62 19.01 -6.33
N GLY A 197 -20.17 17.99 -7.02
CA GLY A 197 -19.49 16.72 -7.26
C GLY A 197 -18.27 16.88 -8.17
N ALA A 198 -18.41 17.63 -9.27
CA ALA A 198 -17.30 17.89 -10.19
C ALA A 198 -16.18 18.67 -9.51
N SER A 199 -16.52 19.69 -8.73
CA SER A 199 -15.52 20.47 -7.96
C SER A 199 -14.77 19.60 -6.96
N ALA A 200 -15.43 18.62 -6.33
CA ALA A 200 -14.78 17.66 -5.43
C ALA A 200 -13.78 16.73 -6.14
N LEU A 201 -14.00 16.48 -7.45
CA LEU A 201 -13.07 15.77 -8.34
C LEU A 201 -12.04 16.69 -9.00
N ASN A 202 -11.94 17.94 -8.53
CA ASN A 202 -11.05 18.97 -9.09
C ASN A 202 -11.29 19.24 -10.58
N TRP A 203 -12.52 19.03 -11.04
CA TRP A 203 -13.01 19.43 -12.36
C TRP A 203 -13.65 20.81 -12.26
N ASP A 204 -13.31 21.72 -13.17
CA ASP A 204 -13.97 23.03 -13.27
C ASP A 204 -15.32 22.92 -14.03
N PRO A 205 -16.46 23.03 -13.34
CA PRO A 205 -17.77 22.85 -13.96
C PRO A 205 -18.14 23.97 -14.94
N THR A 206 -17.40 25.08 -14.94
CA THR A 206 -17.62 26.24 -15.83
C THR A 206 -16.89 26.14 -17.16
N THR A 207 -15.97 25.18 -17.29
CA THR A 207 -15.27 24.91 -18.54
C THR A 207 -16.19 24.18 -19.54
N ALA A 208 -16.00 24.46 -20.83
CA ALA A 208 -16.69 23.78 -21.92
C ALA A 208 -16.56 22.25 -21.81
N ALA A 209 -17.59 21.53 -22.25
CA ALA A 209 -17.65 20.07 -22.12
C ALA A 209 -18.18 19.41 -23.38
N THR A 210 -17.66 18.22 -23.69
CA THR A 210 -18.15 17.39 -24.80
C THR A 210 -18.29 15.95 -24.34
N VAL A 211 -19.45 15.35 -24.63
CA VAL A 211 -19.75 13.95 -24.29
C VAL A 211 -19.38 13.05 -25.47
N ILE A 212 -18.61 12.00 -25.20
CA ILE A 212 -18.10 11.02 -26.14
C ILE A 212 -18.54 9.64 -25.67
N ILE A 213 -19.13 8.85 -26.55
CA ILE A 213 -19.68 7.52 -26.28
C ILE A 213 -19.12 6.53 -27.30
N GLY A 214 -18.68 5.37 -26.81
CA GLY A 214 -18.27 4.26 -27.67
C GLY A 214 -18.15 2.97 -26.86
N THR A 215 -17.51 1.96 -27.44
CA THR A 215 -17.21 0.70 -26.74
C THR A 215 -15.83 0.80 -26.10
N PRO A 216 -15.62 0.41 -24.83
CA PRO A 216 -14.28 0.36 -24.25
C PRO A 216 -13.42 -0.65 -25.01
N ARG A 217 -12.11 -0.44 -25.03
CA ARG A 217 -11.17 -1.42 -25.58
C ARG A 217 -11.22 -2.73 -24.77
N GLU A 218 -11.29 -3.88 -25.44
CA GLU A 218 -11.52 -5.18 -24.79
C GLU A 218 -10.43 -5.57 -23.79
N ASP A 219 -9.17 -5.24 -24.08
CA ASP A 219 -8.01 -5.51 -23.21
C ASP A 219 -7.98 -4.61 -21.96
N LEU A 220 -8.66 -3.46 -22.00
CA LEU A 220 -8.74 -2.52 -20.89
C LEU A 220 -9.95 -2.79 -19.99
N GLY A 221 -11.14 -3.01 -20.58
CA GLY A 221 -12.39 -3.13 -19.81
C GLY A 221 -12.58 -1.93 -18.87
N LEU A 222 -12.64 -2.17 -17.55
CA LEU A 222 -12.73 -1.12 -16.53
C LEU A 222 -11.48 -0.20 -16.47
N ALA A 223 -10.31 -0.69 -16.92
CA ALA A 223 -9.09 0.12 -16.99
C ALA A 223 -9.13 1.20 -18.07
N SER A 224 -10.19 1.25 -18.88
CA SER A 224 -10.41 2.32 -19.86
C SER A 224 -10.59 3.68 -19.19
N VAL A 225 -11.22 3.73 -18.02
CA VAL A 225 -11.43 4.97 -17.24
C VAL A 225 -10.08 5.63 -16.85
N PRO A 226 -9.17 4.95 -16.12
CA PRO A 226 -7.85 5.53 -15.82
C PRO A 226 -6.96 5.74 -17.06
N ALA A 227 -7.21 5.05 -18.17
CA ALA A 227 -6.53 5.36 -19.44
C ALA A 227 -6.98 6.71 -20.01
N VAL A 228 -8.29 6.98 -20.05
CA VAL A 228 -8.87 8.27 -20.47
C VAL A 228 -8.37 9.41 -19.59
N HIS A 229 -8.33 9.24 -18.27
CA HIS A 229 -7.79 10.24 -17.34
C HIS A 229 -6.35 10.64 -17.68
N ARG A 230 -5.47 9.65 -17.86
CA ARG A 230 -4.06 9.91 -18.22
C ARG A 230 -3.94 10.61 -19.58
N ALA A 231 -4.77 10.22 -20.55
CA ALA A 231 -4.80 10.84 -21.87
C ALA A 231 -5.26 12.31 -21.83
N ALA A 232 -6.34 12.60 -21.09
CA ALA A 232 -6.84 13.96 -20.91
C ALA A 232 -5.80 14.85 -20.23
N VAL A 233 -5.19 14.39 -19.13
CA VAL A 233 -4.13 15.14 -18.42
C VAL A 233 -2.92 15.39 -19.31
N SER A 234 -2.52 14.41 -20.14
CA SER A 234 -1.42 14.59 -21.11
C SER A 234 -1.72 15.63 -22.20
N SER A 235 -3.00 16.02 -22.33
CA SER A 235 -3.50 16.99 -23.30
C SER A 235 -3.96 18.30 -22.63
N ASP A 236 -3.56 18.53 -21.37
CA ASP A 236 -3.95 19.68 -20.53
C ASP A 236 -5.48 19.85 -20.39
N ARG A 237 -6.18 18.72 -20.27
CA ARG A 237 -7.63 18.62 -20.11
C ARG A 237 -7.97 17.72 -18.93
N HIS A 238 -9.23 17.79 -18.50
CA HIS A 238 -9.83 16.86 -17.55
C HIS A 238 -10.83 15.95 -18.29
N ALA A 239 -10.97 14.71 -17.84
CA ALA A 239 -12.02 13.78 -18.31
C ALA A 239 -12.83 13.23 -17.11
N LEU A 240 -14.16 13.12 -17.27
CA LEU A 240 -15.01 12.29 -16.41
C LEU A 240 -15.42 11.08 -17.24
N ALA A 241 -15.15 9.87 -16.78
CA ALA A 241 -15.37 8.66 -17.56
C ALA A 241 -16.00 7.54 -16.73
N VAL A 242 -16.88 6.77 -17.36
CA VAL A 242 -17.50 5.58 -16.76
C VAL A 242 -17.74 4.51 -17.81
N VAL A 243 -17.58 3.25 -17.42
CA VAL A 243 -18.04 2.11 -18.21
C VAL A 243 -19.44 1.72 -17.74
N GLN A 244 -20.46 1.93 -18.59
CA GLN A 244 -21.86 1.55 -18.37
C GLN A 244 -22.22 0.36 -19.26
N GLY A 245 -22.22 -0.84 -18.70
CA GLY A 245 -22.46 -2.08 -19.46
C GLY A 245 -21.38 -2.25 -20.53
N ALA A 246 -21.78 -2.21 -21.81
CA ALA A 246 -20.87 -2.32 -22.96
C ALA A 246 -20.37 -0.95 -23.48
N ARG A 247 -20.75 0.17 -22.85
CA ARG A 247 -20.42 1.51 -23.31
C ARG A 247 -19.40 2.19 -22.40
N LEU A 248 -18.41 2.85 -22.98
CA LEU A 248 -17.56 3.83 -22.33
C LEU A 248 -18.14 5.21 -22.62
N VAL A 249 -18.49 5.95 -21.58
CA VAL A 249 -18.96 7.34 -21.66
C VAL A 249 -17.88 8.23 -21.08
N VAL A 250 -17.48 9.25 -21.83
CA VAL A 250 -16.45 10.22 -21.45
C VAL A 250 -17.01 11.63 -21.61
N ILE A 251 -16.90 12.45 -20.59
CA ILE A 251 -17.10 13.90 -20.66
C ILE A 251 -15.70 14.50 -20.67
N LEU A 252 -15.32 15.16 -21.76
CA LEU A 252 -14.01 15.79 -21.93
C LEU A 252 -14.13 17.29 -21.76
N SER A 253 -13.23 17.90 -20.99
CA SER A 253 -13.21 19.35 -20.77
C SER A 253 -12.53 20.09 -21.92
N GLY A 254 -12.92 21.35 -22.08
CA GLY A 254 -12.35 22.28 -23.03
C GLY A 254 -13.04 22.25 -24.38
N GLU A 255 -12.83 23.30 -25.17
CA GLU A 255 -13.49 23.46 -26.45
C GLU A 255 -12.99 22.44 -27.48
N LEU A 256 -13.92 21.87 -28.27
CA LEU A 256 -13.65 21.03 -29.42
C LEU A 256 -14.39 21.61 -30.62
N GLU A 257 -13.65 22.07 -31.63
CA GLU A 257 -14.21 22.66 -32.85
C GLU A 257 -14.76 21.59 -33.81
N SER A 258 -14.22 20.36 -33.73
CA SER A 258 -14.61 19.24 -34.57
C SER A 258 -14.19 17.90 -33.96
N SER A 259 -14.68 16.79 -34.52
CA SER A 259 -14.27 15.43 -34.15
C SER A 259 -12.75 15.21 -34.20
N ALA A 260 -12.06 15.85 -35.14
CA ALA A 260 -10.61 15.79 -35.28
C ALA A 260 -9.85 16.49 -34.14
N SER A 261 -10.55 17.25 -33.30
CA SER A 261 -9.98 17.95 -32.14
C SER A 261 -9.92 17.08 -30.88
N ILE A 262 -10.57 15.90 -30.88
CA ILE A 262 -10.47 14.95 -29.78
C ILE A 262 -9.03 14.42 -29.73
N PRO A 263 -8.32 14.51 -28.59
CA PRO A 263 -6.96 13.99 -28.49
C PRO A 263 -6.90 12.50 -28.88
N PRO A 264 -5.99 12.08 -29.79
CA PRO A 264 -5.87 10.68 -30.21
C PRO A 264 -5.66 9.71 -29.04
N SER A 265 -4.91 10.15 -28.01
CA SER A 265 -4.69 9.37 -26.79
C SER A 265 -5.97 9.07 -26.01
N VAL A 266 -7.00 9.92 -26.12
CA VAL A 266 -8.33 9.66 -25.53
C VAL A 266 -9.08 8.63 -26.37
N LEU A 267 -8.95 8.69 -27.70
CA LEU A 267 -9.56 7.73 -28.62
C LEU A 267 -8.97 6.31 -28.45
N ASP A 268 -7.70 6.19 -28.06
CA ASP A 268 -7.03 4.90 -27.80
C ASP A 268 -7.66 4.07 -26.67
N ALA A 269 -8.51 4.67 -25.83
CA ALA A 269 -9.26 3.96 -24.78
C ALA A 269 -10.55 3.29 -25.30
N PHE A 270 -11.00 3.67 -26.50
CA PHE A 270 -12.14 3.07 -27.17
C PHE A 270 -11.70 1.91 -28.07
N SER A 271 -12.62 1.00 -28.37
CA SER A 271 -12.40 -0.08 -29.32
C SER A 271 -12.26 0.47 -30.73
N SER A 272 -11.27 -0.02 -31.49
CA SER A 272 -11.09 0.28 -32.91
C SER A 272 -12.18 -0.33 -33.80
N ASP A 273 -12.89 -1.33 -33.27
CA ASP A 273 -13.84 -2.14 -34.04
C ASP A 273 -15.28 -1.62 -33.91
N ALA A 274 -15.48 -0.55 -33.13
CA ALA A 274 -16.78 0.07 -32.89
C ALA A 274 -16.70 1.60 -33.15
N PRO A 275 -17.80 2.22 -33.61
CA PRO A 275 -17.83 3.66 -33.79
C PRO A 275 -17.71 4.39 -32.44
N VAL A 276 -17.01 5.52 -32.46
CA VAL A 276 -16.98 6.50 -31.37
C VAL A 276 -17.80 7.71 -31.79
N VAL A 277 -18.81 8.02 -31.01
CA VAL A 277 -19.78 9.10 -31.28
C VAL A 277 -19.58 10.19 -30.24
N HIS A 278 -19.75 11.44 -30.64
CA HIS A 278 -19.67 12.59 -29.72
C HIS A 278 -20.80 13.55 -30.02
N GLY A 279 -21.27 14.25 -28.99
CA GLY A 279 -22.19 15.37 -29.16
C GLY A 279 -21.43 16.66 -29.45
N HIS A 280 -22.18 17.73 -29.71
CA HIS A 280 -21.61 19.07 -29.78
C HIS A 280 -20.98 19.49 -28.44
N THR A 281 -20.02 20.40 -28.54
CA THR A 281 -19.40 21.05 -27.38
C THR A 281 -20.38 22.05 -26.77
N VAL A 282 -20.58 21.95 -25.45
CA VAL A 282 -21.40 22.88 -24.66
C VAL A 282 -20.53 23.79 -23.80
N GLY A 283 -21.10 24.88 -23.29
CA GLY A 283 -20.35 25.91 -22.56
C GLY A 283 -19.97 25.54 -21.13
N SER A 284 -20.62 24.52 -20.54
CA SER A 284 -20.37 24.10 -19.17
C SER A 284 -20.79 22.66 -18.91
N LEU A 285 -20.37 22.09 -17.78
CA LEU A 285 -20.81 20.76 -17.36
C LEU A 285 -22.34 20.69 -17.10
N VAL A 286 -22.98 21.80 -16.73
CA VAL A 286 -24.44 21.86 -16.49
C VAL A 286 -25.23 21.65 -17.80
N GLU A 287 -24.63 22.02 -18.93
CA GLU A 287 -25.19 21.85 -20.27
C GLU A 287 -24.80 20.51 -20.90
N ALA A 288 -23.90 19.72 -20.27
CA ALA A 288 -23.44 18.45 -20.79
C ALA A 288 -24.55 17.44 -21.14
N PRO A 289 -25.75 17.46 -20.49
CA PRO A 289 -26.89 16.69 -20.95
C PRO A 289 -27.27 16.88 -22.42
N ASP A 290 -27.12 18.08 -22.98
CA ASP A 290 -27.46 18.34 -24.40
C ASP A 290 -26.45 17.66 -25.33
N SER A 291 -25.16 17.71 -24.98
CA SER A 291 -24.10 16.96 -25.65
C SER A 291 -24.33 15.44 -25.53
N ALA A 292 -24.71 14.95 -24.35
CA ALA A 292 -25.01 13.54 -24.11
C ALA A 292 -26.20 13.06 -24.97
N ALA A 293 -27.27 13.85 -25.04
CA ALA A 293 -28.45 13.50 -25.82
C ALA A 293 -28.13 13.34 -27.32
N GLU A 294 -27.31 14.23 -27.88
CA GLU A 294 -26.85 14.11 -29.26
C GLU A 294 -25.96 12.88 -29.46
N ALA A 295 -24.97 12.67 -28.57
CA ALA A 295 -24.10 11.51 -28.63
C ALA A 295 -24.88 10.18 -28.57
N LEU A 296 -25.88 10.10 -27.68
CA LEU A 296 -26.75 8.92 -27.52
C LEU A 296 -27.65 8.70 -28.74
N SER A 297 -28.05 9.76 -29.44
CA SER A 297 -28.87 9.64 -30.65
C SER A 297 -28.10 9.07 -31.84
N GLY A 298 -26.78 9.23 -31.85
CA GLY A 298 -25.88 8.71 -32.89
C GLY A 298 -25.20 7.37 -32.55
N ALA A 299 -25.30 6.90 -31.30
CA ALA A 299 -24.59 5.73 -30.75
C ALA A 299 -25.39 4.42 -30.77
#